data_AF-A0A7X6SYG0-F1
#
_entry.id   AF-A0A7X6SYG0-F1
#
_cell.length_a   1.000
_cell.length_b   1.000
_cell.length_c   1.000
_cell.angle_alpha   90.00
_cell.angle_beta   90.00
_cell.angle_gamma   90.00
#
_symmetry.space_group_name_H-M   'P 1'
#
loop_
_entity.id
_entity.type
_entity.pdbx_description
1 polymer ?
#
loop_
_entity_poly.entity_id
_entity_poly.type
_entity_poly.pdbx_seq_one_letter_code
_entity_poly.pdbx_strand_id
1 'polypeptide(L)' 'EILGTVGSTGRSTGPHLHWGMRVNNMRVDPVSFVKISTHMEE' A
#
# COMPACT_ATOMS: atom_id res chain seq x y z
N GLU A 1 2.85 12.10 -9.36
CA GLU A 1 2.15 13.13 -8.57
C GLU A 1 2.28 12.77 -7.09
N ILE A 2 2.43 13.76 -6.21
CA ILE A 2 2.55 13.53 -4.76
C ILE A 2 1.15 13.53 -4.14
N LEU A 3 0.80 12.50 -3.37
CA LEU A 3 -0.52 12.37 -2.73
C LEU A 3 -0.57 12.95 -1.30
N GLY A 4 0.57 13.06 -0.62
CA GLY A 4 0.65 13.54 0.76
C GLY A 4 1.93 13.08 1.47
N THR A 5 2.03 13.39 2.77
CA THR A 5 3.16 13.01 3.64
C THR A 5 2.74 11.97 4.68
N VAL A 6 3.69 11.15 5.15
CA VAL A 6 3.47 10.21 6.26
C VAL A 6 3.17 10.97 7.55
N GLY A 7 2.36 10.38 8.45
CA GLY A 7 1.96 11.01 9.71
C GLY A 7 1.56 10.00 10.80
N SER A 8 0.86 10.48 11.82
CA SER A 8 0.39 9.69 12.97
C SER A 8 -0.99 10.15 13.48
N THR A 9 -1.89 10.50 12.56
CA THR A 9 -3.27 10.90 12.89
C THR A 9 -4.18 9.67 13.08
N GLY A 10 -5.22 9.78 13.91
CA GLY A 10 -6.17 8.70 14.19
C GLY A 10 -5.69 7.74 15.28
N ARG A 11 -6.08 6.45 15.21
CA ARG A 11 -5.62 5.43 16.18
C ARG A 11 -4.28 4.85 15.72
N SER A 12 -3.20 5.47 16.17
CA SER A 12 -1.82 5.12 15.83
C SER A 12 -0.93 5.13 17.08
N THR A 13 0.14 4.34 17.08
CA THR A 13 1.16 4.30 18.15
C THR A 13 2.44 5.07 17.79
N GLY A 14 2.56 5.54 16.54
CA GLY A 14 3.73 6.27 16.05
C GLY A 14 3.67 6.54 14.54
N PRO A 15 4.60 7.30 13.96
CA PRO A 15 4.58 7.62 12.53
C PRO A 15 4.77 6.39 11.64
N HIS A 16 3.79 6.08 10.79
CA HIS A 16 3.88 4.99 9.81
C HIS A 16 2.91 5.20 8.65
N LEU A 17 3.16 4.52 7.53
CA LEU A 17 2.24 4.47 6.39
C LEU A 17 1.48 3.15 6.43
N HIS A 18 0.15 3.21 6.56
CA HIS A 18 -0.71 2.06 6.29
C HIS A 18 -1.13 2.10 4.82
N TRP A 19 -0.69 1.12 4.04
CA TRP A 19 -1.10 0.96 2.64
C TRP A 19 -1.73 -0.43 2.44
N GLY A 20 -2.84 -0.46 1.72
CA GLY A 20 -3.59 -1.68 1.43
C GLY A 20 -4.23 -1.61 0.05
N MET A 21 -4.54 -2.77 -0.51
CA MET A 21 -5.10 -2.90 -1.86
C MET A 21 -6.40 -3.70 -1.82
N ARG A 22 -7.34 -3.31 -2.68
CA ARG A 22 -8.57 -4.06 -2.91
C ARG A 22 -8.77 -4.33 -4.39
N VAL A 23 -9.13 -5.56 -4.74
CA VAL A 23 -9.50 -5.98 -6.09
C VAL A 23 -10.87 -6.64 -6.00
N ASN A 24 -11.82 -6.22 -6.84
CA ASN A 24 -13.19 -6.71 -6.80
C ASN A 24 -13.79 -6.67 -5.38
N ASN A 25 -13.55 -5.56 -4.69
CA ASN A 25 -13.99 -5.31 -3.32
C ASN A 25 -13.38 -6.23 -2.23
N MET A 26 -12.47 -7.13 -2.57
CA MET A 26 -11.77 -8.01 -1.64
C MET A 26 -10.40 -7.45 -1.25
N ARG A 27 -10.00 -7.63 0.01
CA ARG A 27 -8.64 -7.27 0.47
C ARG A 27 -7.65 -8.29 -0.07
N VAL A 28 -6.58 -7.81 -0.68
CA VAL A 28 -5.50 -8.66 -1.20
C VAL A 28 -4.17 -8.25 -0.57
N ASP A 29 -3.19 -9.15 -0.58
CA ASP A 29 -1.81 -8.80 -0.18
C ASP A 29 -1.19 -7.87 -1.23
N PRO A 30 -0.94 -6.59 -0.91
CA PRO A 30 -0.41 -5.63 -1.88
C PRO A 30 1.00 -5.98 -2.36
N VAL A 31 1.81 -6.66 -1.54
CA VAL A 31 3.22 -6.96 -1.85
C VAL A 31 3.32 -7.98 -2.99
N SER A 32 2.36 -8.91 -3.06
CA SER A 32 2.29 -9.90 -4.15
C SER A 32 2.17 -9.24 -5.53
N PHE A 33 1.39 -8.16 -5.64
CA PHE A 33 1.19 -7.43 -6.91
C PHE A 33 2.43 -6.65 -7.34
N VAL A 34 3.14 -6.02 -6.40
CA VAL A 34 4.39 -5.30 -6.68
C VAL A 34 5.46 -6.25 -7.23
N LYS A 35 5.59 -7.44 -6.63
CA LYS A 35 6.54 -8.46 -7.11
C LYS A 35 6.22 -8.92 -8.53
N ILE A 36 4.93 -9.15 -8.83
CA ILE A 36 4.51 -9.55 -10.17
C ILE A 36 4.84 -8.45 -11.17
N SER A 37 4.52 -7.18 -10.88
CA SER A 37 4.84 -6.09 -11.81
C SER A 37 6.34 -5.98 -12.11
N THR A 38 7.21 -6.21 -11.12
CA THR A 38 8.67 -6.18 -11.35
C THR A 38 9.15 -7.27 -12.30
N HIS A 39 8.52 -8.46 -12.29
CA HIS A 39 8.90 -9.57 -13.18
C HIS A 39 8.14 -9.59 -14.51
N MET A 40 7.13 -8.74 -14.69
CA MET A 40 6.41 -8.59 -15.98
C MET A 40 7.07 -7.55 -16.90
N GLU A 41 8.05 -6.81 -16.38
CA GLU A 41 8.83 -5.81 -17.12
C GLU A 41 10.20 -6.37 -17.62
N GLU A 42 10.48 -7.65 -17.33
CA GLU A 42 11.58 -8.45 -17.93
C GLU A 42 11.09 -9.19 -19.18
#